data_AF-A0A7X1IF16-F1
#
_entry.id   AF-A0A7X1IF16-F1
#
_cell.length_a   1.000
_cell.length_b   1.000
_cell.length_c   1.000
_cell.angle_alpha   90.00
_cell.angle_beta   90.00
_cell.angle_gamma   90.00
#
_symmetry.space_group_name_H-M   'P 1'
#
loop_
_entity.id
_entity.type
_entity.pdbx_description
1 polymer ?
#
loop_
_entity_poly.entity_id
_entity_poly.type
_entity_poly.pdbx_seq_one_letter_code
_entity_poly.pdbx_strand_id
1 'polypeptide(L)'
;MEIELSYDSMGARLRRIGPAEITYTKWSGMPTALGPWDIECERMGARIRRIGPTELTYTKWTSRPTAVGTWDLEFDQLGNRLRRIGPYGLDYDKHGSRVRTVGPLEISYDKMGSRPRVVTLSGAGPRGDPGAGALPDDLLLVLFLVLFWRMQRLRARR
;
A
#
# COMPACT_ATOMS: atom_id res chain seq x y z
N MET A 1 5.98 -17.27 0.75
CA MET A 1 6.29 -16.64 2.05
C MET A 1 5.07 -15.86 2.50
N GLU A 2 4.67 -15.99 3.77
CA GLU A 2 3.50 -15.29 4.32
C GLU A 2 3.93 -14.12 5.21
N ILE A 3 3.23 -13.00 5.07
CA ILE A 3 3.49 -11.74 5.75
C ILE A 3 2.20 -11.31 6.44
N GLU A 4 2.24 -11.19 7.75
CA GLU A 4 1.09 -10.75 8.52
C GLU A 4 0.92 -9.23 8.48
N LEU A 5 -0.34 -8.80 8.40
CA LEU A 5 -0.75 -7.41 8.51
C LEU A 5 -1.38 -7.18 9.88
N SER A 6 -0.74 -6.34 10.69
CA SER A 6 -1.26 -5.97 12.01
C SER A 6 -1.96 -4.63 11.94
N TYR A 7 -3.01 -4.46 12.75
CA TYR A 7 -3.81 -3.23 12.81
C TYR A 7 -3.85 -2.68 14.23
N ASP A 8 -4.31 -1.44 14.38
CA ASP A 8 -4.62 -0.88 15.70
C ASP A 8 -5.77 -1.63 16.40
N SER A 9 -5.98 -1.36 17.69
CA SER A 9 -7.00 -2.04 18.51
C SER A 9 -8.42 -1.90 17.96
N MET A 10 -8.71 -0.84 17.19
CA MET A 10 -10.00 -0.64 16.51
C MET A 10 -10.05 -1.30 15.11
N GLY A 11 -8.94 -1.83 14.62
CA GLY A 11 -8.81 -2.42 13.29
C GLY A 11 -9.02 -1.43 12.15
N ALA A 12 -8.81 -0.15 12.40
CA ALA A 12 -9.05 0.95 11.46
C ALA A 12 -7.78 1.38 10.71
N ARG A 13 -6.59 1.14 11.29
CA ARG A 13 -5.31 1.58 10.73
C ARG A 13 -4.30 0.44 10.71
N LEU A 14 -3.63 0.27 9.57
CA LEU A 14 -2.56 -0.71 9.39
C LEU A 14 -1.35 -0.28 10.20
N ARG A 15 -0.92 -1.07 11.17
CA ARG A 15 0.21 -0.75 12.05
C ARG A 15 1.50 -1.42 11.62
N ARG A 16 1.42 -2.53 10.90
CA ARG A 16 2.60 -3.33 10.56
C ARG A 16 2.38 -4.17 9.32
N ILE A 17 3.42 -4.32 8.51
CA ILE A 17 3.50 -5.20 7.35
C ILE A 17 4.72 -6.11 7.56
N GLY A 18 4.52 -7.34 8.02
CA GLY A 18 5.63 -8.23 8.36
C GLY A 18 6.48 -7.62 9.48
N PRO A 19 7.77 -7.35 9.30
CA PRO A 19 8.61 -6.63 10.27
C PRO A 19 8.55 -5.10 10.13
N ALA A 20 8.00 -4.55 9.05
CA ALA A 20 7.95 -3.12 8.83
C ALA A 20 6.82 -2.47 9.64
N GLU A 21 7.17 -1.62 10.61
CA GLU A 21 6.22 -0.88 11.43
C GLU A 21 5.75 0.41 10.76
N ILE A 22 4.50 0.80 10.98
CA ILE A 22 3.94 2.05 10.47
C ILE A 22 3.61 2.94 11.65
N THR A 23 4.34 4.04 11.77
CA THR A 23 4.06 5.07 12.77
C THR A 23 3.10 6.09 12.20
N TYR A 24 2.29 6.69 13.09
CA TYR A 24 1.29 7.67 12.70
C TYR A 24 1.40 8.89 13.60
N THR A 25 1.16 10.07 13.03
CA THR A 25 0.97 11.27 13.84
C THR A 25 -0.34 11.18 14.63
N LYS A 26 -0.27 11.60 15.89
CA LYS A 26 -1.40 11.53 16.84
C LYS A 26 -2.60 12.37 16.40
N TRP A 27 -2.35 13.51 15.75
CA TRP A 27 -3.40 14.50 15.50
C TRP A 27 -4.10 14.33 14.15
N SER A 28 -3.35 14.10 13.05
CA SER A 28 -3.96 13.92 11.73
C SER A 28 -4.21 12.45 11.35
N GLY A 29 -3.63 11.50 12.09
CA GLY A 29 -3.71 10.07 11.76
C GLY A 29 -3.06 9.71 10.43
N MET A 30 -2.14 10.56 9.93
CA MET A 30 -1.32 10.29 8.76
C MET A 30 -0.11 9.42 9.13
N PRO A 31 0.33 8.54 8.24
CA PRO A 31 1.54 7.78 8.44
C PRO A 31 2.76 8.71 8.39
N THR A 32 3.70 8.53 9.31
CA THR A 32 4.93 9.34 9.42
C THR A 32 6.19 8.53 9.16
N ALA A 33 6.14 7.21 9.28
CA ALA A 33 7.23 6.32 8.89
C ALA A 33 6.69 4.95 8.49
N LEU A 34 7.46 4.24 7.66
CA LEU A 34 7.26 2.85 7.23
C LEU A 34 8.59 2.12 7.38
N GLY A 35 8.71 1.32 8.44
CA GLY A 35 9.95 0.68 8.85
C GLY A 35 11.05 1.74 9.04
N PRO A 36 12.18 1.64 8.31
CA PRO A 36 13.27 2.62 8.38
C PRO A 36 13.01 3.90 7.56
N TRP A 37 11.92 3.99 6.80
CA TRP A 37 11.67 5.12 5.90
C TRP A 37 10.74 6.16 6.50
N ASP A 38 11.18 7.41 6.48
CA ASP A 38 10.33 8.54 6.82
C ASP A 38 9.27 8.80 5.73
N ILE A 39 8.07 9.14 6.15
CA ILE A 39 6.95 9.49 5.27
C ILE A 39 6.66 10.97 5.41
N GLU A 40 6.89 11.72 4.33
CA GLU A 40 6.51 13.12 4.26
C GLU A 40 5.11 13.24 3.69
N CYS A 41 4.23 13.88 4.45
CA CYS A 41 2.87 14.19 4.02
C CYS A 41 2.73 15.68 3.68
N GLU A 42 1.80 15.99 2.79
CA GLU A 42 1.44 17.37 2.46
C GLU A 42 0.80 18.08 3.67
N ARG A 43 1.25 19.32 3.96
CA ARG A 43 0.84 20.07 5.15
C ARG A 43 -0.67 20.29 5.28
N MET A 44 -1.38 20.45 4.17
CA MET A 44 -2.83 20.71 4.14
C MET A 44 -3.63 19.56 3.51
N GLY A 45 -3.02 18.40 3.33
CA GLY A 45 -3.60 17.30 2.56
C GLY A 45 -3.37 15.93 3.19
N ALA A 46 -4.25 15.00 2.85
CA ALA A 46 -4.11 13.59 3.19
C ALA A 46 -3.21 12.81 2.22
N ARG A 47 -2.20 13.49 1.66
CA ARG A 47 -1.37 13.00 0.55
C ARG A 47 0.06 12.80 1.02
N ILE A 48 0.67 11.71 0.56
CA ILE A 48 2.06 11.38 0.83
C ILE A 48 2.88 11.97 -0.31
N ARG A 49 3.85 12.82 -0.02
CA ARG A 49 4.77 13.38 -1.01
C ARG A 49 6.04 12.54 -1.18
N ARG A 50 6.47 11.87 -0.11
CA ARG A 50 7.73 11.11 -0.12
C ARG A 50 7.68 9.98 0.88
N ILE A 51 8.32 8.86 0.54
CA ILE A 51 8.55 7.70 1.41
C ILE A 51 10.02 7.33 1.27
N GLY A 52 10.83 7.63 2.29
CA GLY A 52 12.27 7.42 2.26
C GLY A 52 12.93 8.14 1.06
N PRO A 53 13.60 7.43 0.14
CA PRO A 53 14.18 8.03 -1.06
C PRO A 53 13.18 8.27 -2.19
N THR A 54 11.95 7.74 -2.10
CA THR A 54 11.00 7.70 -3.20
C THR A 54 9.98 8.82 -3.12
N GLU A 55 9.89 9.64 -4.17
CA GLU A 55 8.95 10.77 -4.27
C GLU A 55 7.65 10.38 -4.97
N LEU A 56 6.53 10.98 -4.57
CA LEU A 56 5.22 10.76 -5.16
C LEU A 56 4.78 12.01 -5.90
N THR A 57 4.52 11.85 -7.20
CA THR A 57 4.01 12.91 -8.05
C THR A 57 2.50 12.78 -8.20
N TYR A 58 1.81 13.91 -8.28
CA TYR A 58 0.37 14.00 -8.43
C TYR A 58 0.01 14.88 -9.63
N THR A 59 -1.17 14.64 -10.22
CA THR A 59 -1.67 15.56 -11.24
C THR A 59 -1.93 16.95 -10.63
N LYS A 60 -1.73 18.02 -11.41
CA LYS A 60 -1.97 19.39 -10.93
C LYS A 60 -3.43 19.66 -10.52
N TRP A 61 -4.38 19.03 -11.21
CA TRP A 61 -5.81 19.34 -11.10
C TRP A 61 -6.60 18.35 -10.25
N THR A 62 -6.05 17.17 -10.00
CA THR A 62 -6.71 16.13 -9.20
C THR A 62 -5.77 15.62 -8.12
N SER A 63 -6.30 15.21 -6.97
CA SER A 63 -5.54 14.53 -5.90
C SER A 63 -4.97 13.16 -6.29
N ARG A 64 -4.88 12.85 -7.59
CA ARG A 64 -4.54 11.53 -8.11
C ARG A 64 -3.02 11.40 -8.27
N PRO A 65 -2.42 10.34 -7.72
CA PRO A 65 -1.01 10.06 -7.92
C PRO A 65 -0.76 9.65 -9.38
N THR A 66 0.36 10.09 -9.95
CA THR A 66 0.78 9.81 -11.33
C THR A 66 2.06 8.99 -11.41
N ALA A 67 2.97 9.21 -10.46
CA ALA A 67 4.24 8.49 -10.40
C ALA A 67 4.67 8.26 -8.94
N VAL A 68 5.43 7.18 -8.73
CA VAL A 68 6.10 6.82 -7.48
C VAL A 68 7.57 6.58 -7.82
N GLY A 69 8.43 7.56 -7.52
CA GLY A 69 9.82 7.59 -7.94
C GLY A 69 9.92 7.60 -9.47
N THR A 70 10.55 6.57 -10.01
CA THR A 70 10.70 6.34 -11.45
C THR A 70 9.55 5.51 -12.05
N TRP A 71 8.59 5.07 -11.24
CA TRP A 71 7.50 4.22 -11.69
C TRP A 71 6.23 5.01 -12.00
N ASP A 72 5.69 4.79 -13.19
CA ASP A 72 4.40 5.32 -13.60
C ASP A 72 3.24 4.54 -13.00
N LEU A 73 2.11 5.22 -12.84
CA LEU A 73 0.86 4.64 -12.37
C LEU A 73 -0.12 4.52 -13.53
N GLU A 74 -0.59 3.30 -13.80
CA GLU A 74 -1.62 3.06 -14.80
C GLU A 74 -2.98 2.91 -14.11
N PHE A 75 -3.98 3.58 -14.65
CA PHE A 75 -5.37 3.49 -14.20
C PHE A 75 -6.23 2.80 -15.26
N ASP A 76 -7.41 2.31 -14.87
CA ASP A 76 -8.43 1.83 -15.81
C ASP A 76 -8.90 2.94 -16.77
N GLN A 77 -9.63 2.55 -17.82
CA GLN A 77 -10.07 3.50 -18.86
C GLN A 77 -10.92 4.65 -18.32
N LEU A 78 -11.62 4.44 -17.19
CA LEU A 78 -12.42 5.47 -16.52
C LEU A 78 -11.60 6.31 -15.53
N GLY A 79 -10.31 6.01 -15.33
CA GLY A 79 -9.41 6.72 -14.42
C GLY A 79 -9.73 6.52 -12.94
N ASN A 80 -10.61 5.58 -12.62
CA ASN A 80 -11.21 5.37 -11.30
C ASN A 80 -10.49 4.29 -10.51
N ARG A 81 -9.72 3.40 -11.14
CA ARG A 81 -9.03 2.30 -10.44
C ARG A 81 -7.60 2.18 -10.88
N LEU A 82 -6.69 2.06 -9.92
CA LEU A 82 -5.28 1.85 -10.19
C LEU A 82 -5.07 0.41 -10.62
N ARG A 83 -4.49 0.19 -11.80
CA ARG A 83 -4.24 -1.14 -12.39
C ARG A 83 -2.78 -1.55 -12.32
N ARG A 84 -1.85 -0.60 -12.18
CA ARG A 84 -0.42 -0.88 -12.11
C ARG A 84 0.35 0.22 -11.39
N ILE A 85 1.41 -0.16 -10.69
CA ILE A 85 2.47 0.73 -10.21
C ILE A 85 3.80 0.18 -10.72
N GLY A 86 4.43 0.86 -11.68
CA GLY A 86 5.68 0.40 -12.28
C GLY A 86 5.56 -1.02 -12.84
N PRO A 87 6.39 -2.00 -12.41
CA PRO A 87 6.29 -3.38 -12.88
C PRO A 87 5.16 -4.19 -12.22
N TYR A 88 4.47 -3.65 -11.21
CA TYR A 88 3.53 -4.39 -10.37
C TYR A 88 2.07 -4.16 -10.79
N GLY A 89 1.47 -5.16 -11.41
CA GLY A 89 0.04 -5.18 -11.75
C GLY A 89 -0.85 -5.35 -10.52
N LEU A 90 -2.06 -4.79 -10.57
CA LEU A 90 -3.06 -4.85 -9.50
C LEU A 90 -4.32 -5.53 -10.03
N ASP A 91 -4.64 -6.71 -9.50
CA ASP A 91 -5.95 -7.33 -9.75
C ASP A 91 -6.91 -7.18 -8.60
N TYR A 92 -8.17 -7.08 -8.97
CA TYR A 92 -9.28 -6.89 -8.07
C TYR A 92 -10.11 -8.16 -7.98
N ASP A 93 -10.89 -8.26 -6.91
CA ASP A 93 -11.92 -9.31 -6.79
C ASP A 93 -12.96 -9.21 -7.92
N LYS A 94 -13.79 -10.26 -8.06
CA LYS A 94 -14.83 -10.33 -9.11
C LYS A 94 -15.78 -9.13 -9.11
N HIS A 95 -15.97 -8.48 -7.96
CA HIS A 95 -16.81 -7.29 -7.81
C HIS A 95 -16.05 -5.97 -8.08
N GLY A 96 -14.74 -6.03 -8.33
CA GLY A 96 -13.88 -4.89 -8.63
C GLY A 96 -13.69 -3.93 -7.44
N SER A 97 -13.99 -4.38 -6.23
CA SER A 97 -14.12 -3.55 -5.05
C SER A 97 -12.82 -3.53 -4.22
N ARG A 98 -12.04 -4.61 -4.29
CA ARG A 98 -10.90 -4.86 -3.41
C ARG A 98 -9.73 -5.44 -4.20
N VAL A 99 -8.53 -4.94 -3.95
CA VAL A 99 -7.31 -5.47 -4.55
C VAL A 99 -7.00 -6.83 -3.94
N ARG A 100 -6.86 -7.86 -4.78
CA ARG A 100 -6.52 -9.23 -4.40
C ARG A 100 -5.08 -9.56 -4.68
N THR A 101 -4.47 -8.95 -5.69
CA THR A 101 -3.07 -9.18 -6.03
C THR A 101 -2.34 -7.87 -6.27
N VAL A 102 -1.04 -7.86 -5.94
CA VAL A 102 -0.12 -6.75 -6.15
C VAL A 102 1.19 -7.34 -6.69
N GLY A 103 1.33 -7.39 -8.01
CA GLY A 103 2.41 -8.12 -8.67
C GLY A 103 2.47 -9.58 -8.19
N PRO A 104 3.58 -10.03 -7.57
CA PRO A 104 3.71 -11.39 -7.04
C PRO A 104 3.02 -11.60 -5.68
N LEU A 105 2.43 -10.55 -5.09
CA LEU A 105 1.76 -10.62 -3.79
C LEU A 105 0.29 -10.98 -3.95
N GLU A 106 -0.20 -11.87 -3.11
CA GLU A 106 -1.61 -12.21 -2.95
C GLU A 106 -2.12 -11.75 -1.59
N ILE A 107 -3.24 -11.03 -1.56
CA ILE A 107 -3.83 -10.45 -0.35
C ILE A 107 -5.00 -11.31 0.11
N SER A 108 -4.82 -11.94 1.28
CA SER A 108 -5.85 -12.65 2.01
C SER A 108 -6.58 -11.69 2.97
N TYR A 109 -7.90 -11.79 2.97
CA TYR A 109 -8.78 -10.94 3.78
C TYR A 109 -9.39 -11.74 4.95
N ASP A 110 -9.89 -11.02 5.96
CA ASP A 110 -10.68 -11.62 7.05
C ASP A 110 -11.95 -12.32 6.53
N LYS A 111 -12.63 -13.07 7.42
CA LYS A 111 -13.86 -13.81 7.06
C LYS A 111 -14.98 -12.91 6.54
N MET A 112 -14.99 -11.63 6.90
CA MET A 112 -15.95 -10.64 6.40
C MET A 112 -15.49 -9.96 5.10
N GLY A 113 -14.32 -10.34 4.58
CA GLY A 113 -13.65 -9.76 3.42
C GLY A 113 -13.27 -8.28 3.58
N SER A 114 -13.44 -7.71 4.76
CA SER A 114 -13.41 -6.26 4.96
C SER A 114 -12.00 -5.74 5.08
N ARG A 115 -11.10 -6.55 5.64
CA ARG A 115 -9.72 -6.15 5.98
C ARG A 115 -8.71 -7.16 5.44
N PRO A 116 -7.66 -6.70 4.76
CA PRO A 116 -6.47 -7.50 4.51
C PRO A 116 -5.91 -8.03 5.84
N ARG A 117 -5.43 -9.27 5.88
CA ARG A 117 -4.88 -9.89 7.10
C ARG A 117 -3.52 -10.50 6.85
N VAL A 118 -3.36 -11.19 5.72
CA VAL A 118 -2.13 -11.87 5.36
C VAL A 118 -1.83 -11.56 3.91
N VAL A 119 -0.56 -11.38 3.60
CA VAL A 119 -0.06 -11.25 2.23
C VAL A 119 0.89 -12.40 1.95
N THR A 120 0.66 -13.11 0.86
CA THR A 120 1.50 -14.23 0.45
C THR A 120 2.29 -13.81 -0.77
N LEU A 121 3.62 -13.92 -0.68
CA LEU A 121 4.51 -13.72 -1.82
C LEU A 121 4.66 -15.06 -2.57
N SER A 122 4.11 -15.09 -3.78
CA SER A 122 4.16 -16.22 -4.71
C SER A 122 5.33 -16.03 -5.68
N GLY A 123 6.28 -16.96 -5.71
CA GLY A 123 7.43 -16.90 -6.63
C GLY A 123 8.78 -16.56 -6.01
N ALA A 124 8.95 -16.66 -4.69
CA ALA A 124 10.28 -16.72 -4.08
C ALA A 124 10.99 -18.02 -4.54
N GLY A 125 11.71 -17.96 -5.66
CA GLY A 125 12.58 -19.04 -6.13
C GLY A 125 13.77 -19.28 -5.19
N PRO A 126 14.55 -20.36 -5.39
CA PRO A 126 15.55 -20.90 -4.44
C PRO A 126 16.80 -20.02 -4.22
N ARG A 127 16.75 -18.75 -4.62
CA ARG A 127 17.80 -17.75 -4.39
C ARG A 127 17.33 -16.63 -3.44
N GLY A 128 16.36 -16.95 -2.59
CA GLY A 128 15.95 -16.11 -1.48
C GLY A 128 16.90 -16.35 -0.32
N ASP A 129 17.65 -15.31 0.06
CA ASP A 129 18.18 -15.25 1.41
C ASP A 129 17.03 -15.53 2.40
N PRO A 130 17.12 -16.55 3.27
CA PRO A 130 16.10 -16.86 4.28
C PRO A 130 16.03 -15.82 5.42
N GLY A 131 16.64 -14.65 5.24
CA GLY A 131 16.86 -13.65 6.25
C GLY A 131 15.66 -12.74 6.43
N ALA A 132 14.77 -13.14 7.35
CA ALA A 132 13.67 -12.38 7.92
C ALA A 132 12.42 -12.26 7.04
N GLY A 133 11.25 -12.38 7.67
CA GLY A 133 9.92 -12.28 7.07
C GLY A 133 9.58 -10.90 6.46
N ALA A 134 10.55 -10.15 5.93
CA ALA A 134 10.41 -8.86 5.28
C ALA A 134 10.06 -8.98 3.80
N LEU A 135 9.22 -8.06 3.32
CA LEU A 135 9.04 -7.84 1.90
C LEU A 135 10.26 -7.12 1.33
N PRO A 136 10.63 -7.38 0.06
CA PRO A 136 11.50 -6.48 -0.69
C PRO A 136 10.97 -5.05 -0.64
N ASP A 137 11.88 -4.09 -0.56
CA ASP A 137 11.58 -2.67 -0.38
C ASP A 137 10.52 -2.16 -1.37
N ASP A 138 10.69 -2.49 -2.65
CA ASP A 138 9.77 -2.14 -3.73
C ASP A 138 8.35 -2.67 -3.48
N LEU A 139 8.24 -3.93 -3.07
CA LEU A 139 6.96 -4.58 -2.78
C LEU A 139 6.32 -4.04 -1.50
N LEU A 140 7.12 -3.73 -0.48
CA LEU A 140 6.67 -3.09 0.75
C LEU A 140 6.04 -1.72 0.45
N LEU A 141 6.75 -0.90 -0.34
CA LEU A 141 6.29 0.42 -0.77
C LEU A 141 4.97 0.34 -1.54
N VAL A 142 4.91 -0.51 -2.57
CA VAL A 142 3.73 -0.66 -3.43
C VAL A 142 2.55 -1.18 -2.63
N LEU A 143 2.75 -2.21 -1.80
CA LEU A 143 1.71 -2.76 -0.94
C LEU A 143 1.17 -1.69 0.03
N PHE A 144 2.07 -0.95 0.70
CA PHE A 144 1.69 0.12 1.60
C PHE A 144 0.83 1.18 0.90
N LEU A 145 1.25 1.66 -0.29
CA LEU A 145 0.51 2.67 -1.05
C LEU A 145 -0.88 2.19 -1.48
N VAL A 146 -0.98 0.94 -1.96
CA VAL A 146 -2.26 0.32 -2.34
C VAL A 146 -3.21 0.26 -1.14
N LEU A 147 -2.72 -0.18 0.02
CA LEU A 147 -3.52 -0.26 1.24
C LEU A 147 -3.90 1.11 1.80
N PHE A 148 -2.96 2.07 1.74
CA PHE A 148 -3.19 3.46 2.16
C PHE A 148 -4.26 4.14 1.31
N TRP A 149 -4.17 4.08 -0.02
CA TRP A 149 -5.18 4.68 -0.90
C TRP A 149 -6.54 4.00 -0.80
N ARG A 150 -6.57 2.68 -0.59
CA ARG A 150 -7.81 1.97 -0.25
C ARG A 150 -8.45 2.55 1.00
N MET A 151 -7.68 2.74 2.08
CA MET A 151 -8.17 3.29 3.33
C MET A 151 -8.71 4.73 3.15
N GLN A 152 -7.99 5.58 2.41
CA GLN A 152 -8.43 6.94 2.09
C GLN A 152 -9.79 6.95 1.36
N ARG A 153 -9.95 6.08 0.36
CA ARG A 153 -11.23 5.93 -0.38
C ARG A 153 -12.39 5.48 0.51
N LEU A 154 -12.13 4.59 1.47
CA LEU A 154 -13.17 4.15 2.41
C LEU A 154 -13.57 5.25 3.39
N ARG A 155 -12.63 6.13 3.78
CA ARG A 155 -12.93 7.29 4.64
C ARG A 155 -13.68 8.37 3.89
N ALA A 156 -13.35 8.63 2.63
CA ALA A 156 -14.04 9.64 1.81
C ALA A 156 -15.49 9.28 1.45
N ARG A 157 -15.92 8.03 1.71
CA ARG A 157 -17.29 7.55 1.46
C ARG A 157 -18.18 7.56 2.72
N ARG A 158 -17.66 8.00 3.86
CA ARG A 158 -18.40 8.21 5.11
C ARG A 158 -18.60 9.69 5.35
#